data_AF-A0A7X7FWA5-F1
#
_entry.id   AF-A0A7X7FWA5-F1
#
_cell.length_a   1.000
_cell.length_b   1.000
_cell.length_c   1.000
_cell.angle_alpha   90.00
_cell.angle_beta   90.00
_cell.angle_gamma   90.00
#
_symmetry.space_group_name_H-M   'P 1'
#
loop_
_entity.id
_entity.type
_entity.pdbx_description
1 polymer ?
#
loop_
_entity_poly.entity_id
_entity_poly.type
_entity_poly.pdbx_seq_one_letter_code
_entity_poly.pdbx_strand_id
1 'polypeptide(L)'
;MKGLITIGLLVLSNMFMTFAWYGHLKFSEIKAFSKLGIIAVIFISWGIALFEYFCQVPANRIGFRGNGGPFSLVELKVIQEVVTLLVFTVFSLLFFKTETFRTNHIVGFVLLVLAVYFIFKK
;
A
#
# COMPACT_ATOMS: atom_id res chain seq x y z
N MET A 1 -0.06 -11.49 18.93
CA MET A 1 0.70 -11.86 17.70
C MET A 1 -0.09 -11.66 16.41
N LYS A 2 -1.37 -12.06 16.32
CA LYS A 2 -2.19 -11.93 15.10
C LYS A 2 -2.20 -10.51 14.50
N GLY A 3 -2.27 -9.46 15.33
CA GLY A 3 -2.28 -8.07 14.85
C GLY A 3 -0.97 -7.65 14.14
N LEU A 4 0.19 -8.01 14.68
CA LEU A 4 1.49 -7.73 14.06
C LEU A 4 1.64 -8.46 12.73
N ILE A 5 1.18 -9.71 12.65
CA ILE A 5 1.19 -10.51 11.42
C ILE A 5 0.28 -9.86 10.36
N THR A 6 -0.92 -9.43 10.75
CA THR A 6 -1.84 -8.70 9.86
C THR A 6 -1.16 -7.45 9.31
N ILE A 7 -0.60 -6.60 10.17
CA ILE A 7 0.06 -5.35 9.73
C ILE A 7 1.24 -5.65 8.79
N GLY A 8 2.07 -6.64 9.12
CA GLY A 8 3.20 -7.04 8.27
C GLY A 8 2.75 -7.50 6.88
N LEU A 9 1.69 -8.31 6.81
CA LEU A 9 1.12 -8.76 5.53
C LEU A 9 0.47 -7.62 4.74
N LEU A 10 -0.21 -6.68 5.42
CA LEU A 10 -0.78 -5.49 4.79
C LEU A 10 0.32 -4.61 4.17
N VAL A 11 1.43 -4.40 4.88
CA VAL A 11 2.60 -3.67 4.36
C VAL A 11 3.17 -4.36 3.13
N LEU A 12 3.37 -5.69 3.20
CA LEU A 12 3.89 -6.46 2.08
C LEU A 12 2.97 -6.43 0.86
N SER A 13 1.66 -6.60 1.04
CA SER A 13 0.67 -6.44 -0.03
C SER A 13 0.80 -5.05 -0.65
N ASN A 14 0.88 -4.01 0.17
CA ASN A 14 0.89 -2.65 -0.32
C ASN A 14 2.13 -2.30 -1.14
N MET A 15 3.28 -2.90 -0.80
CA MET A 15 4.49 -2.79 -1.63
C MET A 15 4.21 -3.33 -3.04
N PHE A 16 3.65 -4.54 -3.17
CA PHE A 16 3.27 -5.10 -4.47
C PHE A 16 2.24 -4.25 -5.21
N MET A 17 1.22 -3.74 -4.50
CA MET A 17 0.23 -2.83 -5.07
C MET A 17 0.89 -1.58 -5.68
N THR A 18 1.76 -0.94 -4.90
CA THR A 18 2.46 0.29 -5.31
C THR A 18 3.34 0.03 -6.53
N PHE A 19 4.05 -1.10 -6.58
CA PHE A 19 4.83 -1.48 -7.76
C PHE A 19 3.95 -1.78 -8.98
N ALA A 20 2.82 -2.45 -8.80
CA ALA A 20 1.88 -2.76 -9.89
C ALA A 20 1.31 -1.46 -10.50
N TRP A 21 0.98 -0.46 -9.68
CA TRP A 21 0.36 0.78 -10.16
C TRP A 21 1.36 1.79 -10.70
N TYR A 22 2.54 1.92 -10.08
CA TYR A 22 3.46 3.02 -10.38
C TYR A 22 4.86 2.57 -10.84
N GLY A 23 5.24 1.32 -10.59
CA GLY A 23 6.56 0.81 -10.96
C GLY A 23 6.84 0.95 -12.47
N HIS A 24 5.84 0.69 -13.31
CA HIS A 24 5.97 0.81 -14.76
C HIS A 24 6.28 2.25 -15.22
N LEU A 25 5.84 3.28 -14.47
CA LEU A 25 6.16 4.67 -14.79
C LEU A 25 7.66 4.92 -14.64
N LYS A 26 8.30 4.35 -13.61
CA LYS A 26 9.75 4.45 -13.46
C LYS A 26 10.50 3.61 -14.48
N PHE A 27 10.01 2.40 -14.77
CA PHE A 27 10.65 1.52 -15.74
C PHE A 27 10.54 2.03 -17.18
N SER A 28 9.58 2.91 -17.48
CA SER A 28 9.51 3.57 -18.79
C SER A 28 10.77 4.41 -19.13
N GLU A 29 11.56 4.82 -18.14
CA GLU A 29 12.87 5.47 -18.33
C GLU A 29 13.95 4.48 -18.82
N ILE A 30 13.75 3.17 -18.62
CA ILE A 30 14.67 2.12 -19.05
C ILE A 30 14.34 1.77 -20.51
N LYS A 31 15.31 1.93 -21.42
CA LYS A 31 15.14 1.69 -22.88
C LYS A 31 14.52 0.33 -23.25
N ALA A 32 14.71 -0.70 -22.43
CA ALA A 32 14.13 -2.02 -22.64
C ALA A 32 12.62 -2.06 -22.33
N PHE A 33 12.16 -1.27 -21.36
CA PHE A 33 10.76 -1.21 -20.93
C PHE A 33 9.98 -0.12 -21.66
N SER A 34 10.62 0.91 -22.23
CA SER A 34 9.92 1.96 -22.99
C SER A 34 9.25 1.47 -24.27
N LYS A 35 9.68 0.30 -24.80
CA LYS A 35 9.08 -0.35 -25.97
C LYS A 35 7.89 -1.25 -25.62
N LEU A 36 7.60 -1.47 -24.34
CA LEU A 36 6.46 -2.29 -23.95
C LEU A 36 5.18 -1.52 -24.24
N GLY A 37 4.31 -2.10 -25.07
CA GLY A 37 2.97 -1.58 -25.27
C GLY A 37 2.15 -1.62 -23.98
N ILE A 38 1.16 -0.73 -23.88
CA ILE A 38 0.27 -0.61 -22.71
C ILE A 38 -0.36 -1.96 -22.29
N ILE A 39 -0.66 -2.82 -23.26
CA ILE A 39 -1.23 -4.16 -23.01
C ILE A 39 -0.25 -5.03 -22.21
N ALA A 40 1.03 -5.05 -22.60
CA ALA A 40 2.05 -5.82 -21.88
C ALA A 40 2.25 -5.30 -20.45
N VAL A 41 2.23 -3.98 -20.27
CA VAL A 41 2.32 -3.33 -18.95
C VAL A 41 1.14 -3.72 -18.06
N ILE A 42 -0.08 -3.77 -18.60
CA ILE A 42 -1.28 -4.20 -17.86
C ILE A 42 -1.12 -5.64 -17.38
N PHE A 43 -0.69 -6.56 -18.25
CA PHE A 43 -0.51 -7.97 -17.87
C PHE A 43 0.59 -8.17 -16.82
N ILE A 44 1.71 -7.44 -16.93
CA ILE A 44 2.77 -7.46 -15.92
C ILE A 44 2.23 -6.94 -14.58
N SER A 45 1.48 -5.84 -14.61
CA SER A 45 0.89 -5.23 -13.41
C SER A 45 -0.13 -6.16 -12.75
N TRP A 46 -0.93 -6.88 -13.54
CA TRP A 46 -1.81 -7.95 -13.04
C TRP A 46 -1.03 -9.11 -12.42
N GLY A 47 0.08 -9.53 -13.05
CA GLY A 47 0.97 -10.54 -12.48
C GLY A 47 1.50 -10.14 -11.10
N ILE A 48 1.88 -8.87 -10.92
CA ILE A 48 2.32 -8.33 -9.63
C ILE A 48 1.15 -8.28 -8.64
N ALA A 49 -0.02 -7.80 -9.08
CA ALA A 49 -1.22 -7.73 -8.24
C ALA A 49 -1.64 -9.11 -7.71
N LEU A 50 -1.40 -10.20 -8.45
CA LEU A 50 -1.68 -11.55 -7.94
C LEU A 50 -0.91 -11.85 -6.63
N PHE A 51 0.36 -11.42 -6.53
CA PHE A 51 1.16 -11.59 -5.31
C PHE A 51 0.68 -10.70 -4.15
N GLU A 52 0.15 -9.52 -4.47
CA GLU A 52 -0.53 -8.65 -3.51
C GLU A 52 -1.70 -9.38 -2.85
N TYR A 53 -2.55 -10.04 -3.63
CA TYR A 53 -3.71 -10.77 -3.10
C TYR A 53 -3.32 -11.94 -2.20
N PHE A 54 -2.20 -12.62 -2.47
CA PHE A 54 -1.68 -13.67 -1.58
C PHE A 54 -1.31 -13.15 -0.18
N CYS A 55 -1.04 -11.85 -0.02
CA CYS A 55 -0.77 -11.23 1.27
C CYS A 55 -2.03 -10.58 1.85
N GLN A 56 -2.77 -9.85 1.02
CA GLN A 56 -3.92 -9.03 1.42
C GLN A 56 -5.09 -9.86 1.95
N VAL A 57 -5.42 -10.97 1.27
CA VAL A 57 -6.55 -11.82 1.67
C VAL A 57 -6.28 -12.50 3.02
N PRO A 58 -5.12 -13.14 3.26
CA PRO A 58 -4.79 -13.67 4.58
C PRO A 58 -4.69 -12.60 5.66
N ALA A 59 -4.12 -11.42 5.37
CA ALA A 59 -4.01 -10.33 6.34
C ALA A 59 -5.37 -9.95 6.92
N ASN A 60 -6.34 -9.68 6.04
CA ASN A 60 -7.69 -9.33 6.42
C ASN A 60 -8.40 -10.48 7.11
N ARG A 61 -8.22 -11.72 6.65
CA ARG A 61 -8.86 -12.88 7.26
C ARG A 61 -8.36 -13.14 8.68
N ILE A 62 -7.05 -13.04 8.92
CA ILE A 62 -6.41 -13.21 10.24
C ILE A 62 -6.72 -12.03 11.17
N GLY A 63 -6.81 -10.83 10.60
CA GLY A 63 -7.01 -9.58 11.34
C GLY A 63 -8.46 -9.33 11.76
N PHE A 64 -9.43 -9.85 10.99
CA PHE A 64 -10.84 -9.54 11.16
C PHE A 64 -11.44 -10.19 12.42
N ARG A 65 -12.14 -9.39 13.23
CA ARG A 65 -12.73 -9.77 14.51
C ARG A 65 -13.75 -10.89 14.38
N GLY A 66 -14.51 -10.94 13.28
CA GLY A 66 -15.43 -12.04 12.98
C GLY A 66 -14.75 -13.40 12.80
N ASN A 67 -13.44 -13.44 12.50
CA ASN A 67 -12.64 -14.66 12.37
C ASN A 67 -11.73 -14.90 13.59
N GLY A 68 -11.98 -14.22 14.72
CA GLY A 68 -11.14 -14.30 15.92
C GLY A 68 -9.83 -13.51 15.82
N GLY A 69 -9.80 -12.50 14.95
CA GLY A 69 -8.76 -11.47 14.86
C GLY A 69 -9.01 -10.28 15.81
N PRO A 70 -8.04 -9.36 15.95
CA PRO A 70 -8.18 -8.23 16.87
C PRO A 70 -8.99 -7.06 16.32
N PHE A 71 -9.11 -6.91 15.00
CA PHE A 71 -9.56 -5.68 14.35
C PHE A 71 -10.97 -5.78 13.75
N SER A 72 -11.78 -4.74 13.86
CA SER A 72 -13.02 -4.58 13.10
C SER A 72 -12.75 -4.38 11.60
N LEU A 73 -13.79 -4.48 10.78
CA LEU A 73 -13.67 -4.23 9.33
C LEU A 73 -13.16 -2.81 9.04
N VAL A 74 -13.67 -1.84 9.79
CA VAL A 74 -13.31 -0.41 9.65
C VAL A 74 -11.86 -0.19 10.10
N GLU A 75 -11.47 -0.76 11.24
CA GLU A 75 -10.08 -0.69 11.74
C GLU A 75 -9.09 -1.27 10.71
N LEU A 76 -9.39 -2.42 10.11
CA LEU A 76 -8.55 -3.01 9.05
C LEU A 76 -8.40 -2.08 7.84
N LYS A 77 -9.51 -1.51 7.37
CA LYS A 77 -9.47 -0.60 6.22
C LYS A 77 -8.62 0.63 6.50
N VAL A 78 -8.73 1.17 7.71
CA VAL A 78 -8.01 2.38 8.13
C VAL A 78 -6.53 2.10 8.29
N ILE A 79 -6.16 0.96 8.90
CA ILE A 79 -4.77 0.50 8.93
C ILE A 79 -4.24 0.41 7.50
N GLN A 80 -5.02 -0.13 6.56
CA GLN A 80 -4.58 -0.25 5.17
C GLN A 80 -4.40 1.11 4.48
N GLU A 81 -5.25 2.10 4.73
CA GLU A 81 -5.05 3.46 4.19
C GLU A 81 -3.76 4.10 4.73
N VAL A 82 -3.49 3.94 6.02
CA VAL A 82 -2.25 4.43 6.65
C VAL A 82 -1.04 3.73 6.04
N VAL A 83 -1.08 2.40 5.93
CA VAL A 83 -0.03 1.61 5.28
C VAL A 83 0.17 2.04 3.83
N THR A 84 -0.91 2.28 3.09
CA THR A 84 -0.87 2.71 1.69
C THR A 84 -0.11 4.02 1.54
N LEU A 85 -0.45 5.00 2.37
CA LEU A 85 0.17 6.32 2.29
C LEU A 85 1.62 6.30 2.75
N LEU A 86 1.96 5.50 3.77
CA LEU A 86 3.34 5.29 4.20
C LEU A 86 4.19 4.64 3.10
N VAL A 87 3.74 3.51 2.55
CA VAL A 87 4.46 2.77 1.51
C VAL A 87 4.59 3.63 0.24
N PHE A 88 3.52 4.29 -0.18
CA PHE A 88 3.55 5.20 -1.32
C PHE A 88 4.52 6.36 -1.12
N THR A 89 4.53 6.98 0.07
CA THR A 89 5.47 8.07 0.38
C THR A 89 6.91 7.58 0.26
N VAL A 90 7.26 6.46 0.91
CA VAL A 90 8.61 5.88 0.83
C VAL A 90 8.98 5.54 -0.62
N PHE A 91 8.06 4.93 -1.37
CA PHE A 91 8.27 4.59 -2.78
C PHE A 91 8.51 5.84 -3.64
N SER A 92 7.71 6.90 -3.49
CA SER A 92 7.87 8.15 -4.25
C SER A 92 9.24 8.81 -3.99
N LEU A 93 9.67 8.84 -2.73
CA LEU A 93 10.97 9.40 -2.33
C LEU A 93 12.14 8.61 -2.90
N LEU A 94 12.07 7.27 -2.86
CA LEU A 94 13.16 6.40 -3.31
C LEU A 94 13.25 6.26 -4.84
N PHE A 95 12.11 6.09 -5.52
CA PHE A 95 12.07 5.75 -6.95
C PHE A 95 11.91 6.97 -7.85
N PHE A 96 11.12 7.96 -7.46
CA PHE A 96 10.88 9.13 -8.30
C PHE A 96 11.85 10.27 -7.98
N LYS A 97 12.35 10.38 -6.74
CA LYS A 97 13.36 11.35 -6.29
C LYS A 97 13.07 12.82 -6.65
N THR A 98 11.85 13.12 -7.12
CA THR A 98 11.44 14.43 -7.68
C THR A 98 10.59 15.26 -6.72
N GLU A 99 10.06 14.67 -5.65
CA GLU A 99 9.24 15.38 -4.67
C GLU A 99 10.08 15.88 -3.49
N THR A 100 10.27 17.20 -3.44
CA THR A 100 10.69 17.90 -2.22
C THR A 100 9.58 17.76 -1.19
N PHE A 101 9.89 17.49 0.08
CA PHE A 101 8.91 17.45 1.17
C PHE A 101 8.19 18.81 1.28
N ARG A 102 7.05 18.95 0.58
CA ARG A 102 6.18 20.12 0.69
C ARG A 102 5.34 20.03 1.95
N THR A 103 5.04 21.17 2.57
CA THR A 103 4.22 21.31 3.78
C THR A 103 2.89 20.55 3.70
N ASN A 104 2.32 20.41 2.50
CA ASN A 104 1.10 19.65 2.23
C ASN A 104 1.21 18.16 2.62
N HIS A 105 2.39 17.53 2.46
CA HIS A 105 2.61 16.15 2.88
C HIS A 105 2.54 16.01 4.40
N ILE A 106 3.10 16.97 5.13
CA ILE A 106 3.06 17.02 6.59
C ILE A 106 1.61 17.16 7.07
N VAL A 107 0.84 18.06 6.46
CA VAL A 107 -0.59 18.21 6.74
C VAL A 107 -1.35 16.91 6.47
N GLY A 108 -1.07 16.24 5.34
CA GLY A 108 -1.64 14.93 5.02
C GLY A 108 -1.33 13.87 6.08
N PHE A 109 -0.08 13.80 6.56
CA PHE A 109 0.31 12.89 7.65
C PHE A 109 -0.42 13.21 8.96
N VAL A 110 -0.56 14.48 9.33
CA VAL A 110 -1.31 14.90 10.53
C VAL A 110 -2.77 14.48 10.43
N LEU A 111 -3.40 14.68 9.26
CA LEU A 111 -4.79 14.27 9.02
C LEU A 111 -4.95 12.74 9.11
N LEU A 112 -3.97 11.95 8.67
CA LEU A 112 -4.00 10.49 8.86
C LEU A 112 -3.89 10.07 10.31
N VAL A 113 -3.01 10.72 11.09
CA VAL A 113 -2.89 10.46 12.53
C VAL A 113 -4.21 10.80 13.24
N LEU A 114 -4.85 11.90 12.86
CA LEU A 114 -6.17 12.28 13.38
C LEU A 114 -7.25 11.25 12.99
N ALA A 115 -7.25 10.77 11.74
CA ALA A 115 -8.17 9.73 11.30
C ALA A 115 -8.00 8.43 12.11
N VAL A 116 -6.76 7.99 12.35
CA VAL A 116 -6.47 6.85 13.23
C VAL A 116 -6.98 7.11 14.64
N TYR A 117 -6.66 8.27 15.22
CA TYR A 117 -7.10 8.61 16.57
C TYR A 117 -8.63 8.52 16.72
N PHE A 118 -9.40 9.14 15.83
CA PHE A 118 -10.86 9.14 15.93
C PHE A 118 -11.48 7.76 15.72
N ILE A 119 -10.90 6.93 14.86
CA ILE A 119 -11.43 5.59 14.55
C ILE A 119 -11.15 4.60 15.68
N PHE A 120 -10.03 4.76 16.38
CA PHE A 120 -9.68 3.94 17.55
C PHE A 120 -10.18 4.54 18.88
N LYS A 121 -10.74 5.76 18.88
CA LYS A 121 -11.34 6.39 20.05
C LYS A 121 -12.66 5.69 20.38
N LYS A 122 -12.74 5.14 21.59
CA LYS A 122 -13.96 4.55 22.15
C LYS A 122 -14.99 5.61 22.51
#